data_AF-A0ABD2MIH3-F1
#
_entry.id   AF-A0ABD2MIH3-F1
#
_cell.length_a   1.000
_cell.length_b   1.000
_cell.length_c   1.000
_cell.angle_alpha   90.00
_cell.angle_beta   90.00
_cell.angle_gamma   90.00
#
_symmetry.space_group_name_H-M   'P 1'
#
loop_
_entity.id
_entity.type
_entity.pdbx_description
1 polymer ?
#
loop_
_entity_poly.entity_id
_entity_poly.type
_entity_poly.pdbx_seq_one_letter_code
_entity_poly.pdbx_strand_id
1 'polypeptide(L)' 'VKVMLRVSNPTGSSPSEPGSSNSFFSLDKRKKQVTLIDPSTCNGTVAPEDRRVGVAAPKMFAFDAIFSQDDSQ' A
#
# COMPACT_ATOMS: atom_id res chain seq x y z
N VAL A 1 11.65 -11.78 -17.55
CA VAL A 1 12.02 -10.85 -16.46
C VAL A 1 11.06 -11.11 -15.30
N LYS A 2 11.56 -11.18 -14.06
CA LYS A 2 10.75 -11.46 -12.86
C LYS A 2 10.88 -10.31 -11.87
N VAL A 3 9.77 -9.80 -11.35
CA VAL A 3 9.74 -8.68 -10.41
C VAL A 3 9.23 -9.15 -9.06
N MET A 4 10.00 -8.88 -8.01
CA MET A 4 9.71 -9.29 -6.65
C MET A 4 9.69 -8.07 -5.74
N LEU A 5 8.78 -8.06 -4.78
CA LEU A 5 8.63 -6.97 -3.82
C LEU A 5 8.92 -7.48 -2.40
N ARG A 6 9.72 -6.74 -1.63
CA ARG A 6 9.88 -6.95 -0.19
C ARG A 6 9.38 -5.72 0.57
N VAL A 7 8.55 -5.93 1.59
CA VAL A 7 7.97 -4.87 2.42
C VAL A 7 8.51 -4.99 3.84
N SER A 8 9.09 -3.91 4.35
CA SER A 8 9.62 -3.79 5.71
C SER A 8 8.71 -2.92 6.56
N ASN A 9 8.51 -3.27 7.83
CA ASN A 9 7.86 -2.40 8.79
C ASN A 9 8.85 -1.30 9.21
N PRO A 10 8.42 -0.04 9.35
CA PRO A 10 9.29 1.01 9.85
C PRO A 10 9.71 0.67 11.28
N THR A 11 10.98 0.31 11.47
CA THR A 11 11.61 0.04 12.76
C THR A 11 11.76 1.37 13.51
N GLY A 12 10.75 1.77 14.27
CA GLY A 12 10.79 3.01 15.05
C GLY A 12 9.49 3.43 15.74
N SER A 13 8.32 2.94 15.30
CA SER A 13 7.08 3.06 16.09
C SER A 13 6.92 1.81 16.95
N SER A 14 6.71 2.02 18.24
CA SER A 14 6.44 1.01 19.27
C SER A 14 5.39 -0.04 18.84
N PRO A 15 5.37 -1.24 19.45
CA PRO A 15 4.36 -2.29 19.20
C PRO A 15 2.95 -1.93 19.71
N SER A 16 2.65 -0.67 19.97
CA SER A 16 1.36 -0.18 20.45
C SER A 16 0.64 0.52 19.30
N GLU A 17 -0.16 -0.24 18.57
CA GLU A 17 -1.60 -0.03 18.48
C GLU A 17 -2.15 -0.97 17.38
N PRO A 18 -2.98 -1.98 17.70
CA PRO A 18 -3.68 -2.83 16.73
C PRO A 18 -4.79 -2.07 15.95
N GLY A 19 -4.48 -0.86 15.51
CA GLY A 19 -5.39 0.09 14.86
C GLY A 19 -4.70 1.14 13.98
N SER A 20 -3.36 1.23 13.96
CA SER A 20 -2.63 2.03 12.96
C SER A 20 -2.48 1.26 11.65
N SER A 21 -3.61 0.76 11.14
CA SER A 21 -3.70 0.30 9.77
C SER A 21 -3.42 1.52 8.90
N ASN A 22 -2.25 1.56 8.25
CA ASN A 22 -2.01 2.50 7.16
C ASN A 22 -3.13 2.29 6.14
N SER A 23 -4.22 3.06 6.23
CA SER A 23 -5.40 2.92 5.35
C SER A 23 -5.05 3.20 3.88
N PHE A 24 -3.81 3.62 3.62
CA PHE A 24 -3.26 3.85 2.30
C PHE A 24 -2.53 2.66 1.69
N PHE A 25 -2.27 1.58 2.43
CA PHE A 25 -1.51 0.42 1.93
C PHE A 25 -2.17 -0.89 2.31
N SER A 26 -2.31 -1.80 1.36
CA SER A 26 -2.78 -3.16 1.58
C SER A 26 -1.96 -4.16 0.78
N LEU A 27 -1.71 -5.33 1.34
CA LEU A 27 -0.86 -6.36 0.75
C LEU A 27 -1.58 -7.71 0.76
N ASP A 28 -1.68 -8.35 -0.40
CA ASP A 28 -2.25 -9.68 -0.57
C ASP A 28 -1.18 -10.61 -1.15
N LYS A 29 -0.46 -11.33 -0.28
CA LYS A 29 0.59 -12.29 -0.69
C LYS A 29 0.02 -13.42 -1.55
N ARG A 30 -1.23 -13.82 -1.31
CA ARG A 30 -1.88 -14.91 -2.06
C ARG A 30 -2.14 -14.49 -3.50
N LYS A 31 -2.63 -13.27 -3.71
CA LYS A 31 -2.81 -12.69 -5.04
C LYS A 31 -1.52 -12.14 -5.64
N LYS A 32 -0.44 -12.09 -4.85
CA LYS A 32 0.82 -11.43 -5.19
C LYS A 32 0.58 -9.99 -5.66
N GLN A 33 -0.28 -9.28 -4.93
CA GLN A 33 -0.70 -7.92 -5.24
C GLN A 33 -0.51 -6.98 -4.05
N VAL A 34 -0.28 -5.72 -4.37
CA VAL A 34 -0.25 -4.60 -3.44
C VAL A 34 -1.22 -3.54 -3.92
N THR A 35 -1.97 -2.98 -2.98
CA THR A 35 -2.88 -1.87 -3.22
C THR A 35 -2.39 -0.65 -2.45
N LEU A 36 -2.29 0.48 -3.15
CA LEU A 36 -1.91 1.78 -2.62
C LEU A 36 -3.04 2.78 -2.86
N ILE A 37 -3.45 3.49 -1.82
CA ILE A 37 -4.37 4.63 -1.91
C ILE A 37 -3.54 5.89 -1.72
N ASP A 38 -3.82 6.91 -2.50
CA ASP A 38 -3.11 8.18 -2.37
C ASP A 38 -3.51 8.86 -1.04
N PRO A 39 -2.56 9.17 -0.13
CA PRO A 39 -2.89 9.76 1.16
C PRO A 39 -3.46 11.18 1.06
N SER A 40 -3.23 11.88 -0.06
CA SER A 40 -3.80 13.20 -0.34
C SER A 40 -5.30 13.11 -0.62
N THR A 41 -5.78 11.99 -1.16
CA THR A 41 -7.23 11.76 -1.30
C THR A 41 -7.96 11.59 0.04
N CYS A 42 -7.24 11.26 1.12
CA CYS A 42 -7.81 11.12 2.47
C CYS A 42 -8.13 12.46 3.14
N ASN A 43 -7.51 13.56 2.72
CA ASN A 43 -7.58 14.87 3.39
C ASN A 43 -8.55 15.87 2.72
N GLY A 44 -9.32 15.43 1.72
CA GLY A 44 -10.44 16.18 1.15
C GLY A 44 -10.07 17.38 0.27
N THR A 45 -8.79 17.64 -0.01
CA THR A 45 -8.36 18.77 -0.85
C THR A 45 -8.22 18.40 -2.33
N VAL A 46 -9.28 17.82 -2.90
CA VAL A 46 -9.31 17.52 -4.34
C VAL A 46 -9.98 18.64 -5.11
N ALA A 47 -9.15 19.46 -5.77
CA ALA A 47 -9.60 20.53 -6.66
C ALA A 47 -10.50 19.95 -7.77
N PRO A 48 -11.60 20.63 -8.15
CA PRO A 48 -12.63 20.09 -9.04
C PRO A 48 -12.15 19.77 -10.48
N GLU A 49 -11.00 20.30 -10.91
CA GLU A 49 -10.39 20.02 -12.22
C GLU A 49 -9.69 18.65 -12.30
N ASP A 50 -9.36 18.03 -11.16
CA ASP A 50 -8.65 16.74 -11.15
C ASP A 50 -9.60 15.55 -11.32
N ARG A 51 -10.92 15.77 -11.42
CA ARG A 51 -11.99 14.75 -11.59
C ARG A 51 -11.96 13.99 -12.93
N ARG A 52 -10.80 13.89 -13.59
CA ARG A 52 -10.59 12.96 -14.71
C ARG A 52 -10.46 11.55 -14.15
N VAL A 53 -11.56 10.78 -14.11
CA VAL A 53 -11.60 9.30 -14.04
C VAL A 53 -10.34 8.67 -13.39
N GLY A 54 -10.06 9.00 -12.13
CA GLY A 54 -8.73 8.71 -11.58
C GLY A 54 -8.43 9.22 -10.17
N VAL A 55 -9.39 9.89 -9.51
CA VAL A 55 -9.17 10.51 -8.21
C VAL A 55 -9.87 9.68 -7.13
N ALA A 56 -9.07 9.09 -6.24
CA ALA A 56 -9.44 8.28 -5.07
C ALA A 56 -9.68 6.77 -5.26
N ALA A 57 -9.39 6.18 -6.42
CA ALA A 57 -9.42 4.71 -6.55
C ALA A 57 -8.10 4.09 -6.06
N PRO A 58 -8.14 3.00 -5.26
CA PRO A 58 -6.94 2.28 -4.86
C PRO A 58 -6.17 1.76 -6.10
N LYS A 59 -4.88 2.05 -6.19
CA LYS A 59 -4.01 1.57 -7.26
C LYS A 59 -3.43 0.21 -6.90
N MET A 60 -3.68 -0.78 -7.76
CA MET A 60 -3.20 -2.15 -7.60
C MET A 60 -1.95 -2.42 -8.45
N PHE A 61 -0.97 -3.09 -7.85
CA PHE A 61 0.26 -3.57 -8.47
C PHE A 61 0.36 -5.08 -8.28
N ALA A 62 0.71 -5.82 -9.32
CA ALA A 62 0.94 -7.26 -9.25
C ALA A 62 2.42 -7.58 -9.42
N PHE A 63 2.89 -8.62 -8.71
CA PHE A 63 4.28 -9.04 -8.68
C PHE A 63 4.40 -10.55 -8.85
N ASP A 64 5.57 -11.04 -9.24
CA ASP A 64 5.82 -12.47 -9.33
C ASP A 64 6.03 -13.13 -7.95
N ALA A 65 6.51 -12.35 -6.98
CA ALA A 65 6.62 -12.76 -5.58
C ALA A 65 6.55 -11.53 -4.65
N ILE A 66 5.98 -11.73 -3.46
CA ILE A 66 5.91 -10.71 -2.40
C ILE A 66 6.41 -11.32 -1.11
N PHE A 67 7.31 -10.60 -0.44
CA PHE A 67 7.90 -10.96 0.84
C PHE A 67 7.62 -9.88 1.88
N SER A 68 7.39 -10.30 3.10
CA SER A 68 7.32 -9.46 4.29
C SER A 68 8.64 -9.54 5.07
N GLN A 69 8.78 -8.74 6.12
CA GLN A 69 9.97 -8.73 6.96
C GLN A 69 10.21 -10.06 7.71
N ASP A 70 9.15 -10.82 7.97
CA ASP A 70 9.20 -12.16 8.61
C ASP A 70 9.71 -13.26 7.66
N ASP A 71 9.64 -13.05 6.34
CA ASP A 71 10.15 -14.03 5.39
C ASP A 71 11.69 -14.04 5.42
N SER A 72 12.24 -15.26 5.42
CA SER A 72 13.68 -15.49 5.33
C SER A 72 14.23 -15.02 3.97
N GLN A 73 15.50 -14.59 3.97
CA GLN A 73 16.22 -14.18 2.76
C GLN A 73 16.78 -15.38 2.00
#